data_AF-A0A816YVS4-F1
#
_entry.id   AF-A0A816YVS4-F1
#
_cell.length_a   1.000
_cell.length_b   1.000
_cell.length_c   1.000
_cell.angle_alpha   90.00
_cell.angle_beta   90.00
_cell.angle_gamma   90.00
#
_symmetry.space_group_name_H-M   'P 1'
#
loop_
_entity.id
_entity.type
_entity.pdbx_description
1 polymer ?
#
loop_
_entity_poly.entity_id
_entity_poly.type
_entity_poly.pdbx_seq_one_letter_code
_entity_poly.pdbx_strand_id
1 'polypeptide(L)'
;DIQSFRYLTNNFLSITRYIEIRFDPTDINIIKNILQILDTLSCTNRQIKILIFRPTSTRCALAENEQPFIPLCDKIYHLLEQIVESNQAMEIISFGCWFESLFRIEEIVHVLAQKQSQSIQQLHLASIKSSETHS
;
A
#
# COMPACT_ATOMS: atom_id res chain seq x y z
N ASP A 1 -3.70 -16.69 -14.72
CA ASP A 1 -4.88 -16.60 -15.59
C ASP A 1 -5.81 -15.50 -15.05
N ILE A 2 -6.12 -14.49 -15.86
CA ILE A 2 -6.85 -13.27 -15.43
C ILE A 2 -8.29 -13.60 -15.01
N GLN A 3 -8.87 -14.65 -15.59
CA GLN A 3 -10.22 -15.14 -15.28
C GLN A 3 -10.32 -15.69 -13.84
N SER A 4 -9.37 -16.52 -13.43
CA SER A 4 -9.31 -17.08 -12.07
C SER A 4 -9.09 -15.98 -11.03
N PHE A 5 -8.27 -14.97 -11.36
CA PHE A 5 -8.07 -13.80 -10.50
C PHE A 5 -9.37 -13.02 -10.31
N ARG A 6 -10.10 -12.68 -11.39
CA ARG A 6 -11.39 -11.99 -11.29
C ARG A 6 -12.44 -12.78 -10.50
N TYR A 7 -12.50 -14.09 -10.68
CA TYR A 7 -13.41 -14.94 -9.91
C TYR A 7 -13.09 -14.89 -8.40
N LEU A 8 -11.81 -15.00 -8.03
CA LEU A 8 -11.39 -14.93 -6.63
C LEU A 8 -11.69 -13.56 -6.02
N THR A 9 -11.40 -12.49 -6.76
CA THR A 9 -11.67 -11.12 -6.33
C THR A 9 -13.17 -10.88 -6.14
N ASN A 10 -14.02 -11.33 -7.06
CA ASN A 10 -15.46 -11.07 -6.97
C ASN A 10 -16.15 -11.84 -5.85
N ASN A 11 -15.65 -13.03 -5.49
CA ASN A 11 -16.34 -13.91 -4.53
C ASN A 11 -15.72 -13.89 -3.14
N PHE A 12 -14.42 -13.64 -3.01
CA PHE A 12 -13.72 -13.82 -1.74
C PHE A 12 -13.01 -12.57 -1.24
N LEU A 13 -12.90 -11.51 -2.05
CA LEU A 13 -12.18 -10.31 -1.63
C LEU A 13 -12.81 -9.69 -0.38
N SER A 14 -14.13 -9.63 -0.29
CA SER A 14 -14.85 -9.04 0.86
C SER A 14 -14.60 -9.73 2.20
N ILE A 15 -14.20 -11.00 2.18
CA ILE A 15 -13.90 -11.80 3.38
C ILE A 15 -12.39 -12.03 3.56
N THR A 16 -11.57 -11.60 2.60
CA THR A 16 -10.12 -11.82 2.65
C THR A 16 -9.51 -10.95 3.73
N ARG A 17 -8.90 -11.57 4.73
CA ARG A 17 -8.29 -10.85 5.87
C ARG A 17 -6.80 -10.60 5.70
N TYR A 18 -6.15 -11.39 4.84
CA TYR A 18 -4.72 -11.33 4.58
C TYR A 18 -4.47 -10.98 3.11
N ILE A 19 -3.82 -9.84 2.88
CA ILE A 19 -3.50 -9.37 1.54
C ILE A 19 -2.02 -9.03 1.50
N GLU A 20 -1.33 -9.67 0.56
CA GLU A 20 0.06 -9.42 0.26
C GLU A 20 0.21 -9.11 -1.22
N ILE A 21 0.85 -7.98 -1.52
CA ILE A 21 1.09 -7.51 -2.87
C ILE A 21 2.60 -7.46 -3.09
N ARG A 22 3.11 -8.38 -3.92
CA ARG A 22 4.50 -8.36 -4.41
C ARG A 22 4.55 -7.67 -5.76
N PHE A 23 5.45 -6.72 -5.93
CA PHE A 23 5.48 -5.92 -7.16
C PHE A 23 6.84 -5.29 -7.41
N ASP A 24 7.11 -4.96 -8.67
CA ASP A 24 8.26 -4.13 -9.04
C ASP A 24 7.86 -2.65 -9.03
N PRO A 25 8.35 -1.85 -8.06
CA PRO A 25 8.03 -0.42 -7.97
C PRO A 25 8.65 0.44 -9.08
N THR A 26 9.52 -0.12 -9.94
CA THR A 26 10.12 0.60 -11.08
C THR A 26 9.24 0.60 -12.33
N ASP A 27 8.23 -0.29 -12.39
CA ASP A 27 7.27 -0.33 -13.49
C ASP A 27 5.98 0.44 -13.16
N ILE A 28 5.76 1.54 -13.87
CA ILE A 28 4.58 2.39 -13.66
C ILE A 28 3.26 1.66 -13.98
N ASN A 29 3.25 0.69 -14.89
CA ASN A 29 2.04 -0.07 -15.20
C ASN A 29 1.67 -0.99 -14.04
N ILE A 30 2.67 -1.53 -13.35
CA ILE A 30 2.46 -2.30 -12.13
C ILE A 30 1.89 -1.39 -11.02
N ILE A 31 2.40 -0.17 -10.85
CA ILE A 31 1.82 0.80 -9.90
C ILE A 31 0.36 1.11 -10.23
N LYS A 32 0.02 1.31 -11.51
CA LYS A 32 -1.38 1.50 -11.94
C LYS A 32 -2.27 0.30 -11.62
N ASN A 33 -1.75 -0.92 -11.74
CA ASN A 33 -2.49 -2.13 -11.34
C ASN A 33 -2.72 -2.17 -9.82
N ILE A 34 -1.71 -1.79 -9.02
CA ILE A 34 -1.87 -1.68 -7.57
C ILE A 34 -2.95 -0.67 -7.23
N LEU A 35 -3.00 0.47 -7.91
CA LEU A 35 -4.05 1.47 -7.73
C LEU A 35 -5.45 0.87 -7.94
N GLN A 36 -5.65 0.05 -8.98
CA GLN A 36 -6.93 -0.63 -9.23
C GLN A 36 -7.27 -1.65 -8.14
N ILE A 37 -6.26 -2.36 -7.62
CA ILE A 37 -6.44 -3.29 -6.48
C ILE A 37 -6.88 -2.51 -5.24
N LEU A 38 -6.20 -1.41 -4.92
CA LEU A 38 -6.53 -0.55 -3.77
C LEU A 38 -7.93 0.04 -3.88
N ASP A 39 -8.33 0.48 -5.07
CA ASP A 39 -9.68 0.99 -5.36
C ASP A 39 -10.75 -0.08 -5.10
N THR A 40 -10.49 -1.31 -5.54
CA THR A 40 -11.40 -2.43 -5.28
C THR A 40 -11.47 -2.75 -3.78
N LEU A 41 -10.33 -2.75 -3.09
CA LEU A 41 -10.26 -3.03 -1.65
C LEU A 41 -10.97 -1.97 -0.81
N SER A 42 -10.75 -0.69 -1.12
CA SER A 42 -11.38 0.43 -0.41
C SER A 42 -12.90 0.41 -0.55
N CYS A 43 -13.45 -0.15 -1.63
CA CYS A 43 -14.89 -0.27 -1.83
C CYS A 43 -15.51 -1.53 -1.21
N THR A 44 -14.80 -2.66 -1.22
CA THR A 44 -15.43 -3.98 -1.02
C THR A 44 -15.02 -4.72 0.25
N ASN A 45 -13.87 -4.40 0.83
CA ASN A 45 -13.33 -5.18 1.94
C ASN A 45 -13.28 -4.36 3.24
N ARG A 46 -13.92 -4.90 4.29
CA ARG A 46 -14.04 -4.33 5.63
C ARG A 46 -13.50 -5.27 6.72
N GLN A 47 -12.84 -6.37 6.31
CA GLN A 47 -12.32 -7.42 7.19
C GLN A 47 -10.79 -7.60 7.08
N ILE A 48 -10.09 -6.71 6.39
CA ILE A 48 -8.63 -6.74 6.27
C ILE A 48 -8.03 -6.61 7.68
N LYS A 49 -7.23 -7.60 8.04
CA LYS A 49 -6.40 -7.59 9.24
C LYS A 49 -4.93 -7.38 8.90
N ILE A 50 -4.48 -7.90 7.76
CA ILE A 50 -3.09 -7.90 7.36
C ILE A 50 -2.98 -7.37 5.93
N LEU A 51 -2.26 -6.27 5.76
CA LEU A 51 -1.96 -5.65 4.47
C LEU A 51 -0.46 -5.45 4.31
N ILE A 52 0.15 -6.14 3.36
CA ILE A 52 1.60 -6.15 3.17
C ILE A 52 1.95 -5.81 1.72
N PHE A 53 2.74 -4.76 1.53
CA PHE A 53 3.41 -4.40 0.29
C PHE A 53 4.85 -4.91 0.33
N ARG A 54 5.22 -5.75 -0.64
CA ARG A 54 6.57 -6.30 -0.80
C ARG A 54 7.15 -5.86 -2.14
N PRO A 55 7.69 -4.63 -2.21
CA PRO A 55 8.43 -4.20 -3.39
C PRO A 55 9.66 -5.10 -3.62
N THR A 56 9.95 -5.44 -4.88
CA THR A 56 11.13 -6.24 -5.27
C THR A 56 12.38 -5.40 -5.52
N SER A 57 12.26 -4.07 -5.47
CA SER A 57 13.32 -3.10 -5.68
C SER A 57 13.19 -1.96 -4.67
N THR A 58 14.31 -1.36 -4.27
CA THR A 58 14.34 -0.12 -3.49
C THR A 58 14.13 1.12 -4.35
N ARG A 59 14.37 1.03 -5.67
CA ARG A 59 14.10 2.12 -6.60
C ARG A 59 12.62 2.18 -6.90
N CYS A 60 12.04 3.38 -7.01
CA CYS A 60 10.63 3.54 -7.35
C CYS A 60 10.45 4.56 -8.47
N ALA A 61 9.63 4.20 -9.47
CA ALA A 61 9.28 5.09 -10.57
C ALA A 61 8.60 6.40 -10.11
N LEU A 62 7.99 6.38 -8.91
CA LEU A 62 7.34 7.54 -8.29
C LEU A 62 8.35 8.52 -7.66
N ALA A 63 9.51 8.03 -7.22
CA ALA A 63 10.54 8.84 -6.55
C ALA A 63 11.52 9.48 -7.54
N GLU A 64 11.67 8.93 -8.74
CA GLU A 64 12.71 9.31 -9.70
C GLU A 64 12.26 10.39 -10.73
N ASN A 65 11.01 10.87 -10.71
CA ASN A 65 10.50 11.81 -11.72
C ASN A 65 9.68 12.98 -11.11
N GLU A 66 10.16 14.22 -11.32
CA GLU A 66 9.55 15.47 -10.85
C GLU A 66 8.18 15.75 -11.49
N GLN A 67 7.14 15.84 -10.65
CA GLN A 67 5.79 16.41 -10.86
C GLN A 67 4.61 15.58 -11.44
N PRO A 68 4.68 14.73 -12.49
CA PRO A 68 3.47 14.15 -13.09
C PRO A 68 2.84 13.03 -12.25
N PHE A 69 3.53 12.55 -11.20
CA PHE A 69 3.07 11.44 -10.37
C PHE A 69 2.47 11.85 -9.02
N ILE A 70 2.49 13.14 -8.65
CA ILE A 70 1.83 13.64 -7.43
C ILE A 70 0.35 13.21 -7.38
N PRO A 71 -0.45 13.36 -8.46
CA PRO A 71 -1.85 12.91 -8.44
C PRO A 71 -2.00 11.40 -8.24
N LEU A 72 -1.02 10.60 -8.68
CA LEU A 72 -1.04 9.15 -8.49
C LEU A 72 -0.72 8.79 -7.04
N CYS A 73 0.28 9.43 -6.44
CA CYS A 73 0.62 9.28 -5.03
C CYS A 73 -0.54 9.71 -4.12
N ASP A 74 -1.17 10.85 -4.39
CA ASP A 74 -2.35 11.32 -3.65
C ASP A 74 -3.52 10.32 -3.74
N LYS A 75 -3.74 9.74 -4.93
CA LYS A 75 -4.78 8.73 -5.09
C LYS A 75 -4.45 7.45 -4.31
N ILE A 76 -3.19 7.01 -4.31
CA ILE A 76 -2.75 5.88 -3.49
C ILE A 76 -2.98 6.18 -2.01
N TYR A 77 -2.59 7.38 -1.55
CA TYR A 77 -2.82 7.84 -0.19
C TYR A 77 -4.29 7.75 0.20
N HIS A 78 -5.20 8.36 -0.57
CA HIS A 78 -6.62 8.38 -0.25
C HIS A 78 -7.25 6.98 -0.22
N LEU A 79 -6.83 6.08 -1.11
CA LEU A 79 -7.32 4.71 -1.11
C LEU A 79 -6.84 3.94 0.12
N LEU A 80 -5.57 4.13 0.52
CA LEU A 80 -5.04 3.52 1.74
C LEU A 80 -5.72 4.08 2.99
N GLU A 81 -5.94 5.39 3.06
CA GLU A 81 -6.71 6.06 4.13
C GLU A 81 -8.11 5.44 4.25
N GLN A 82 -8.85 5.34 3.15
CA GLN A 82 -10.16 4.69 3.14
C GLN A 82 -10.12 3.23 3.59
N ILE A 83 -9.10 2.47 3.19
CA ILE A 83 -8.91 1.09 3.65
C ILE A 83 -8.70 1.07 5.16
N VAL A 84 -7.83 1.93 5.69
CA VAL A 84 -7.55 2.02 7.12
C VAL A 84 -8.79 2.42 7.93
N GLU A 85 -9.55 3.39 7.46
CA GLU A 85 -10.74 3.87 8.16
C GLU A 85 -11.90 2.87 8.14
N SER A 86 -12.01 2.10 7.05
CA SER A 86 -13.14 1.19 6.84
C SER A 86 -12.95 -0.20 7.45
N ASN A 87 -11.73 -0.54 7.86
CA ASN A 87 -11.42 -1.82 8.51
C ASN A 87 -11.31 -1.63 10.02
N GLN A 88 -12.03 -2.44 10.81
CA GLN A 88 -12.17 -2.19 12.25
C GLN A 88 -10.95 -2.55 13.10
N ALA A 89 -10.13 -3.50 12.64
CA ALA A 89 -9.04 -4.05 13.44
C ALA A 89 -7.90 -4.56 12.55
N MET A 90 -7.16 -3.63 11.94
CA MET A 90 -5.93 -3.97 11.23
C MET A 90 -4.83 -4.30 12.24
N GLU A 91 -4.25 -5.49 12.11
CA GLU A 91 -3.23 -6.03 13.02
C GLU A 91 -1.82 -5.82 12.47
N ILE A 92 -1.63 -5.96 11.16
CA ILE A 92 -0.32 -5.84 10.51
C ILE A 92 -0.44 -4.97 9.26
N ILE A 93 0.40 -3.94 9.19
CA ILE A 93 0.58 -3.14 7.98
C ILE A 93 2.05 -3.04 7.67
N SER A 94 2.41 -3.33 6.42
CA SER A 94 3.79 -3.25 5.96
C SER A 94 3.84 -2.58 4.61
N PHE A 95 4.57 -1.48 4.51
CA PHE A 95 4.81 -0.78 3.25
C PHE A 95 6.15 -1.18 2.60
N GLY A 96 7.02 -1.87 3.34
CA GLY A 96 8.38 -2.15 2.89
C GLY A 96 9.15 -0.86 2.59
N CYS A 97 10.07 -0.90 1.64
CA CYS A 97 10.81 0.29 1.18
C CYS A 97 9.98 1.19 0.25
N TRP A 98 8.77 0.78 -0.14
CA TRP A 98 7.88 1.61 -0.95
C TRP A 98 7.34 2.81 -0.17
N PHE A 99 7.35 2.72 1.17
CA PHE A 99 6.92 3.76 2.10
C PHE A 99 7.51 5.14 1.77
N GLU A 100 8.81 5.21 1.49
CA GLU A 100 9.51 6.48 1.22
C GLU A 100 9.17 7.09 -0.14
N SER A 101 8.63 6.29 -1.05
CA SER A 101 8.25 6.74 -2.39
C SER A 101 6.84 7.34 -2.44
N LEU A 102 6.08 7.24 -1.34
CA LEU A 102 4.73 7.77 -1.24
C LEU A 102 4.75 9.19 -0.68
N PHE A 103 4.17 10.12 -1.43
CA PHE A 103 3.92 11.47 -0.93
C PHE A 103 2.92 11.43 0.23
N ARG A 104 3.09 12.29 1.25
CA ARG A 104 2.20 12.41 2.44
C ARG A 104 2.15 11.16 3.34
N ILE A 105 3.22 10.36 3.33
CA ILE A 105 3.25 9.14 4.11
C ILE A 105 3.17 9.36 5.63
N GLU A 106 3.63 10.51 6.13
CA GLU A 106 3.46 10.87 7.54
C GLU A 106 1.98 10.93 7.93
N GLU A 107 1.11 11.38 7.03
CA GLU A 107 -0.32 11.50 7.28
C GLU A 107 -0.97 10.12 7.44
N ILE A 108 -0.54 9.10 6.67
CA ILE A 108 -1.10 7.77 6.85
C ILE A 108 -0.71 7.16 8.20
N VAL A 109 0.49 7.45 8.69
CA VAL A 109 0.90 7.04 10.04
C VAL A 109 0.03 7.72 11.09
N HIS A 110 -0.34 8.99 10.91
CA HIS A 110 -1.28 9.67 11.80
C HIS A 110 -2.67 9.02 11.77
N VAL A 111 -3.20 8.68 10.59
CA VAL A 111 -4.48 7.98 10.46
C VAL A 111 -4.43 6.62 11.18
N LEU A 112 -3.34 5.86 11.00
CA LEU A 112 -3.14 4.59 11.69
C LEU A 112 -3.11 4.76 13.21
N ALA A 113 -2.39 5.76 13.72
CA ALA A 113 -2.35 6.05 15.14
C ALA A 113 -3.73 6.44 15.70
N GLN A 114 -4.52 7.20 14.94
CA GLN A 114 -5.85 7.63 15.40
C GLN A 114 -6.90 6.52 15.33
N LYS A 115 -6.90 5.73 14.25
CA LYS A 115 -7.98 4.79 13.94
C LYS A 115 -7.67 3.35 14.38
N GLN A 116 -6.39 3.00 14.46
CA GLN A 116 -5.93 1.61 14.62
C GLN A 116 -4.92 1.45 15.78
N SER A 117 -4.80 2.43 16.68
CA SER A 117 -3.81 2.42 17.78
C SER A 117 -3.90 1.20 18.70
N GLN A 118 -5.08 0.61 18.86
CA GLN A 118 -5.31 -0.53 19.74
C GLN A 118 -5.25 -1.88 19.01
N SER A 119 -5.34 -1.88 17.68
CA SER A 119 -5.39 -3.09 16.86
C SER A 119 -4.04 -3.43 16.25
N ILE A 120 -3.25 -2.43 15.86
CA ILE A 120 -1.96 -2.65 15.21
C ILE A 120 -0.98 -3.28 16.18
N GLN A 121 -0.51 -4.46 15.81
CA GLN A 121 0.56 -5.19 16.48
C GLN A 121 1.89 -5.00 15.77
N GLN A 122 1.87 -4.81 14.45
CA GLN A 122 3.07 -4.65 13.64
C GLN A 122 2.87 -3.58 12.56
N LEU A 123 3.76 -2.58 12.55
CA LEU A 123 3.87 -1.58 11.49
C LEU A 123 5.29 -1.63 10.93
N HIS A 124 5.44 -2.06 9.69
CA HIS A 124 6.74 -2.15 9.02
C HIS A 124 6.92 -1.04 8.00
N LEU A 125 7.74 -0.06 8.37
CA LEU A 125 8.17 1.06 7.54
C LEU A 125 9.67 0.89 7.32
N ALA A 126 10.09 0.45 6.12
CA ALA A 126 11.52 0.31 5.84
C ALA A 126 12.02 1.58 5.17
N SER A 127 13.11 2.12 5.70
CA SER A 127 13.83 3.24 5.10
C SER A 127 14.95 2.74 4.20
N ILE A 128 15.14 3.36 3.04
CA ILE A 128 16.29 3.13 2.18
C ILE A 128 17.44 3.92 2.79
N LYS A 129 18.41 3.21 3.41
CA LYS A 129 19.65 3.86 3.81
C LYS A 129 20.30 4.48 2.57
N SER A 130 20.33 5.81 2.50
CA SER A 130 21.21 6.53 1.60
C SER A 130 22.63 6.06 1.91
N SER A 131 23.22 5.25 1.04
CA SER A 131 24.64 5.00 1.10
C SER A 131 25.31 6.35 0.85
N GLU A 132 25.75 7.02 1.92
CA GLU A 132 26.72 8.09 1.83
C GLU A 132 27.90 7.52 1.03
N THR A 133 28.03 7.96 -0.21
CA THR A 133 29.25 7.75 -0.97
C THR A 133 30.33 8.51 -0.22
N HIS A 134 31.12 7.80 0.57
CA HIS A 134 32.43 8.26 1.00
C HIS A 134 33.31 8.39 -0.25
N SER A 135 33.24 9.55 -0.89
CA SER A 135 34.24 10.04 -1.84
C SER A 135 35.28 10.86 -1.10
#